data_AF-A0A2C5YXM5-F1
#
_entry.id   AF-A0A2C5YXM5-F1
#
_cell.length_a   1.000
_cell.length_b   1.000
_cell.length_c   1.000
_cell.angle_alpha   90.00
_cell.angle_beta   90.00
_cell.angle_gamma   90.00
#
_symmetry.space_group_name_H-M   'P 1'
#
loop_
_entity.id
_entity.type
_entity.pdbx_description
1 polymer ?
#
loop_
_entity_poly.entity_id
_entity_poly.type
_entity_poly.pdbx_seq_one_letter_code
_entity_poly.pdbx_strand_id
1 'polypeptide(L)'
;MASPNNNASMSPGEGALAVPEEKPRLTEEEKKQNHIASEQKRRQAIREGFDRLTELVPGLEGQGRSEGLVLKRTVEFMRLQLDERRALIERIEKAGGHVDEDVKGSVGVESHNRVKS
;
A
#
# COMPACT_ATOMS: atom_id res chain seq x y z
N MET A 1 -19.73 38.28 8.86
CA MET A 1 -21.07 38.62 8.35
C MET A 1 -21.48 37.54 7.38
N ALA A 2 -22.75 37.12 7.49
CA ALA A 2 -23.33 35.93 6.88
C ALA A 2 -23.39 35.98 5.33
N SER A 3 -23.40 34.78 4.74
CA SER A 3 -23.60 34.49 3.32
C SER A 3 -24.89 35.11 2.75
N PRO A 4 -24.93 35.36 1.44
CA PRO A 4 -26.15 35.25 0.66
C PRO A 4 -26.11 33.99 -0.21
N ASN A 5 -27.13 33.16 0.01
CA ASN A 5 -27.60 32.09 -0.86
C ASN A 5 -28.29 32.72 -2.10
N ASN A 6 -28.00 32.23 -3.30
CA ASN A 6 -28.91 32.46 -4.43
C ASN A 6 -28.97 31.22 -5.34
N ASN A 7 -30.12 30.56 -5.27
CA ASN A 7 -30.55 29.47 -6.13
C ASN A 7 -31.29 30.08 -7.33
N ALA A 8 -30.82 29.84 -8.55
CA ALA A 8 -31.61 30.02 -9.77
C ALA A 8 -31.08 29.10 -10.88
N SER A 9 -31.63 27.89 -10.90
CA SER A 9 -32.12 27.15 -12.07
C SER A 9 -31.71 27.60 -13.48
N MET A 10 -31.18 26.63 -14.23
CA MET A 10 -31.10 26.47 -15.69
C MET A 10 -31.77 27.51 -16.60
N SER A 11 -31.01 27.92 -17.62
CA SER A 11 -31.49 28.05 -19.00
C SER A 11 -30.37 27.59 -19.95
N PRO A 12 -30.62 26.68 -20.91
CA PRO A 12 -29.63 26.30 -21.91
C PRO A 12 -29.66 27.33 -23.04
N GLY A 13 -28.85 28.37 -22.88
CA GLY A 13 -28.60 29.36 -23.93
C GLY A 13 -27.38 28.97 -24.75
N GLU A 14 -27.57 28.82 -26.05
CA GLU A 14 -26.56 28.55 -27.07
C GLU A 14 -25.35 29.50 -26.99
N GLY A 15 -24.16 28.96 -27.25
CA GLY A 15 -23.06 29.72 -27.83
C GLY A 15 -22.11 30.44 -26.86
N ALA A 16 -21.32 29.68 -26.11
CA ALA A 16 -19.96 30.10 -25.78
C ALA A 16 -19.06 28.86 -25.83
N LEU A 17 -18.16 28.83 -26.82
CA LEU A 17 -17.10 27.85 -26.94
C LEU A 17 -16.34 27.82 -25.62
N ALA A 18 -16.60 26.80 -24.80
CA ALA A 18 -15.71 26.43 -23.72
C ALA A 18 -14.40 26.02 -24.40
N VAL A 19 -13.49 26.97 -24.54
CA VAL A 19 -12.07 26.67 -24.68
C VAL A 19 -11.79 25.76 -23.50
N PRO A 20 -11.49 24.46 -23.71
CA PRO A 20 -11.01 23.68 -22.59
C PRO A 20 -9.79 24.45 -22.11
N GLU A 21 -9.76 24.85 -20.84
CA GLU A 21 -8.51 25.25 -20.24
C GLU A 21 -7.57 24.06 -20.40
N GLU A 22 -6.81 24.08 -21.49
CA GLU A 22 -5.74 23.18 -21.76
C GLU A 22 -4.75 23.49 -20.66
N LYS A 23 -4.81 22.69 -19.58
CA LYS A 23 -3.75 22.60 -18.59
C LYS A 23 -2.44 22.64 -19.37
N PRO A 24 -1.62 23.70 -19.23
CA PRO A 24 -0.46 23.87 -20.08
C PRO A 24 0.36 22.59 -20.00
N ARG A 25 0.72 22.04 -21.16
CA ARG A 25 1.58 20.86 -21.22
C ARG A 25 2.86 21.20 -20.48
N LEU A 26 3.15 20.44 -19.41
CA LEU A 26 4.35 20.61 -18.58
C LEU A 26 5.57 20.86 -19.49
N THR A 27 6.26 21.96 -19.25
CA THR A 27 7.52 22.30 -19.91
C THR A 27 8.53 21.18 -19.70
N GLU A 28 9.56 21.09 -20.56
CA GLU A 28 10.59 20.06 -20.40
C GLU A 28 11.30 20.16 -19.04
N GLU A 29 11.50 21.39 -18.54
CA GLU A 29 12.06 21.63 -17.22
C GLU A 29 11.10 21.15 -16.11
N GLU A 30 9.81 21.48 -16.18
CA GLU A 30 8.82 21.00 -15.20
C GLU A 30 8.70 19.46 -15.20
N LYS A 31 8.75 18.82 -16.38
CA LYS A 31 8.75 17.35 -16.47
C LYS A 31 9.98 16.76 -15.80
N LYS A 32 11.16 17.35 -16.01
CA LYS A 32 12.41 16.90 -15.39
C LYS A 32 12.36 17.04 -13.87
N GLN A 33 11.90 18.18 -13.36
CA GLN A 33 11.73 18.40 -11.92
C GLN A 33 10.71 17.43 -11.32
N ASN A 34 9.57 17.22 -11.98
CA ASN A 34 8.54 16.29 -11.52
C ASN A 34 9.05 14.85 -11.48
N HIS A 35 9.81 14.42 -12.51
CA HIS A 35 10.43 13.10 -12.54
C HIS A 35 11.40 12.90 -11.36
N ILE A 36 12.27 13.87 -11.09
CA ILE A 36 13.21 13.81 -9.94
C ILE A 36 12.43 13.71 -8.63
N ALA A 37 11.43 14.56 -8.43
CA ALA A 37 10.62 14.58 -7.21
C ALA A 37 9.85 13.26 -7.02
N SER A 38 9.25 12.72 -8.09
CA SER A 38 8.53 11.44 -8.07
C SER A 38 9.46 10.28 -7.69
N GLU A 39 10.66 10.24 -8.26
CA GLU A 39 11.64 9.19 -7.96
C GLU A 39 12.21 9.31 -6.55
N GLN A 40 12.45 10.54 -6.06
CA GLN A 40 12.85 10.75 -4.67
C GLN A 40 11.77 10.26 -3.70
N LYS A 41 10.50 10.62 -3.94
CA LYS A 41 9.36 10.14 -3.14
C LYS A 41 9.25 8.62 -3.17
N ARG A 42 9.38 8.01 -4.35
CA ARG A 42 9.37 6.54 -4.51
C ARG A 42 10.49 5.90 -3.68
N ARG A 43 11.72 6.40 -3.78
CA ARG A 43 12.87 5.88 -3.01
C ARG A 43 12.68 6.04 -1.51
N GLN A 44 12.13 7.18 -1.09
CA GLN A 44 11.85 7.43 0.32
C GLN A 44 10.83 6.43 0.88
N ALA A 45 9.73 6.20 0.16
CA ALA A 45 8.72 5.20 0.54
C ALA A 45 9.29 3.78 0.62
N ILE A 46 10.22 3.42 -0.27
CA ILE A 46 10.90 2.11 -0.21
C ILE A 46 11.74 2.01 1.07
N ARG A 47 12.53 3.04 1.41
CA ARG A 47 13.36 3.05 2.62
C ARG A 47 12.51 2.93 3.89
N GLU A 48 11.42 3.69 3.97
CA GLU A 48 10.46 3.59 5.07
C GLU A 48 9.81 2.20 5.14
N GLY A 49 9.65 1.53 4.01
CA GLY A 49 9.26 0.11 3.98
C GLY A 49 10.29 -0.79 4.66
N PHE A 50 11.58 -0.62 4.36
CA PHE A 50 12.66 -1.38 4.99
C PHE A 50 12.82 -1.07 6.48
N ASP A 51 12.70 0.19 6.88
CA ASP A 51 12.77 0.59 8.29
C ASP A 51 11.60 -0.04 9.08
N ARG A 52 10.40 -0.11 8.52
CA ARG A 52 9.28 -0.84 9.15
C ARG A 52 9.51 -2.34 9.24
N LEU A 53 10.17 -2.95 8.23
CA LEU A 53 10.50 -4.38 8.29
C LEU A 53 11.48 -4.68 9.42
N THR A 54 12.44 -3.79 9.68
CA THR A 54 13.41 -3.99 10.77
C THR A 54 12.84 -3.77 12.16
N GLU A 55 11.75 -3.02 12.29
CA GLU A 55 10.99 -2.90 13.54
C GLU A 55 10.13 -4.14 13.84
N LEU A 56 9.63 -4.83 12.80
CA LEU A 56 8.77 -6.00 12.94
C LEU A 56 9.52 -7.32 13.10
N VAL A 57 10.71 -7.43 12.52
CA VAL A 57 11.50 -8.66 12.52
C VAL A 57 12.53 -8.60 13.63
N PRO A 58 12.45 -9.48 14.65
CA PRO A 58 13.36 -9.45 15.79
C PRO A 58 14.83 -9.53 15.38
N GLY A 59 15.66 -8.66 15.95
CA GLY A 59 17.12 -8.68 15.77
C GLY A 59 17.62 -8.03 14.47
N LEU A 60 16.78 -7.26 13.77
CA LEU A 60 17.17 -6.47 12.60
C LEU A 60 17.21 -4.96 12.85
N GLU A 61 17.07 -4.52 14.09
CA GLU A 61 16.96 -3.10 14.43
C GLU A 61 18.17 -2.32 13.89
N GLY A 62 17.91 -1.23 13.15
CA GLY A 62 18.95 -0.42 12.53
C GLY A 62 19.62 -1.03 11.27
N GLN A 63 19.22 -2.22 10.82
CA GLN A 63 19.76 -2.86 9.61
C GLN A 63 18.99 -2.51 8.32
N GLY A 64 18.16 -1.46 8.32
CA GLY A 64 17.30 -1.08 7.19
C GLY A 64 18.05 -0.74 5.89
N ARG A 65 19.38 -0.61 5.95
CA ARG A 65 20.26 -0.35 4.80
C ARG A 65 20.81 -1.62 4.14
N SER A 66 20.59 -2.80 4.72
CA SER A 66 21.03 -4.08 4.18
C SER A 66 19.86 -4.82 3.52
N GLU A 67 19.38 -4.31 2.38
CA GLU A 67 18.14 -4.77 1.72
C GLU A 67 18.02 -6.29 1.60
N GLY A 68 19.05 -6.96 1.05
CA GLY A 68 19.03 -8.42 0.87
C GLY A 68 19.01 -9.21 2.18
N LEU A 69 19.66 -8.70 3.23
CA LEU A 69 19.65 -9.32 4.56
C LEU A 69 18.27 -9.17 5.19
N VAL A 70 17.70 -7.96 5.13
CA VAL A 70 16.37 -7.67 5.69
C VAL A 70 15.33 -8.58 5.05
N LEU A 71 15.24 -8.60 3.71
CA LEU A 71 14.26 -9.45 3.01
C LEU A 71 14.43 -10.93 3.35
N LYS A 72 15.66 -11.44 3.37
CA LYS A 72 15.93 -12.85 3.71
C LYS A 72 15.43 -13.19 5.12
N ARG A 73 15.80 -12.36 6.10
CA ARG A 73 15.44 -12.55 7.50
C ARG A 73 13.94 -12.37 7.75
N THR A 74 13.29 -11.44 7.04
CA THR A 74 11.83 -11.30 7.06
C THR A 74 11.14 -12.59 6.58
N VAL A 75 11.61 -13.20 5.49
CA VAL A 75 11.02 -14.45 4.98
C VAL A 75 11.22 -15.62 5.96
N GLU A 76 12.41 -15.72 6.56
CA GLU A 76 12.70 -16.72 7.61
C GLU A 76 11.76 -16.54 8.81
N PHE A 77 11.57 -15.30 9.27
CA PHE A 77 10.67 -14.98 10.38
C PHE A 77 9.21 -15.28 10.03
N MET A 78 8.73 -14.96 8.83
CA MET A 78 7.36 -15.31 8.41
C MET A 78 7.12 -16.82 8.47
N ARG A 79 8.08 -17.64 8.02
CA ARG A 79 7.98 -19.11 8.12
C ARG A 79 7.90 -19.57 9.57
N LEU A 80 8.73 -19.00 10.46
CA LEU A 80 8.70 -19.30 11.88
C LEU A 80 7.33 -18.97 12.50
N GLN A 81 6.77 -17.79 12.21
CA GLN A 81 5.45 -17.39 12.73
C GLN A 81 4.33 -18.29 12.21
N LEU A 82 4.41 -18.78 10.97
CA LEU A 82 3.46 -19.74 10.42
C LEU A 82 3.54 -21.09 11.12
N ASP A 83 4.75 -21.56 11.44
CA ASP A 83 4.97 -22.82 12.16
C ASP A 83 4.48 -22.70 13.61
N GLU A 84 4.81 -21.59 14.28
CA GLU A 84 4.33 -21.28 15.63
C GLU A 84 2.79 -21.23 15.68
N ARG A 85 2.16 -20.56 14.71
CA ARG A 85 0.70 -20.53 14.59
C ARG A 85 0.12 -21.94 14.48
N ARG A 86 0.65 -22.79 13.62
CA ARG A 86 0.16 -24.19 13.48
C ARG A 86 0.28 -24.94 14.81
N ALA A 87 1.42 -24.81 15.48
CA ALA A 87 1.64 -25.44 16.78
C ALA A 87 0.72 -24.90 17.89
N LEU A 88 0.31 -23.64 17.82
CA LEU A 88 -0.65 -23.05 18.76
C LEU A 88 -2.07 -23.57 18.50
N ILE A 89 -2.49 -23.63 17.22
CA ILE A 89 -3.80 -24.18 16.83
C ILE A 89 -3.91 -25.64 17.32
N GLU A 90 -2.89 -26.46 17.04
CA GLU A 90 -2.88 -27.85 17.48
C GLU A 90 -2.95 -27.99 19.01
N ARG A 91 -2.28 -27.10 19.76
CA ARG A 91 -2.34 -27.07 21.22
C ARG A 91 -3.73 -26.71 21.74
N ILE A 92 -4.41 -25.74 21.12
CA ILE A 92 -5.77 -25.35 21.48
C ILE A 92 -6.74 -26.51 21.23
N GLU A 93 -6.65 -27.15 20.06
CA GLU A 93 -7.49 -28.29 19.69
C GLU A 93 -7.26 -29.48 20.65
N LYS A 94 -6.00 -29.78 21.00
CA LYS A 94 -5.67 -30.82 22.00
C LYS A 94 -6.21 -30.52 23.39
N ALA A 95 -6.29 -29.25 23.77
CA ALA A 95 -6.88 -28.82 25.04
C ALA A 95 -8.43 -28.83 25.02
N GLY A 96 -9.05 -29.22 23.90
CA GLY A 96 -10.50 -29.24 23.73
C GLY A 96 -11.11 -27.90 23.30
N GLY A 97 -10.27 -26.91 22.98
CA GLY A 97 -10.70 -25.64 22.39
C GLY A 97 -10.98 -25.80 20.89
N HIS A 98 -11.84 -24.96 20.34
CA HIS A 98 -12.13 -24.92 18.91
C HIS A 98 -11.53 -23.65 18.29
N VAL A 99 -10.84 -23.81 17.16
CA VAL A 99 -10.32 -22.69 16.36
C VAL A 99 -11.12 -22.63 15.07
N ASP A 100 -11.68 -21.46 14.77
CA ASP A 100 -12.45 -21.22 13.56
C ASP A 100 -11.59 -21.49 12.30
N GLU A 101 -12.20 -22.07 11.27
CA GLU A 101 -11.54 -22.43 10.02
C GLU A 101 -11.03 -21.19 9.26
N ASP A 102 -11.66 -20.03 9.43
CA ASP A 102 -11.17 -18.75 8.90
C ASP A 102 -9.80 -18.35 9.50
N VAL A 103 -9.59 -18.70 10.78
CA VAL A 103 -8.34 -18.51 11.51
C VAL A 103 -7.36 -19.66 11.27
N LYS A 104 -7.75 -20.69 10.50
CA LYS A 104 -6.88 -21.80 10.09
C LYS A 104 -6.43 -21.68 8.64
N GLY A 105 -7.30 -21.17 7.75
CA GLY A 105 -7.12 -21.12 6.30
C GLY A 105 -6.45 -19.88 5.72
N SER A 106 -6.32 -18.77 6.46
CA SER A 106 -5.90 -17.45 5.93
C SER A 106 -4.43 -17.31 5.48
N VAL A 107 -3.72 -18.40 5.18
CA VAL A 107 -2.40 -18.38 4.48
C VAL A 107 -2.51 -18.82 3.02
N GLY A 108 -3.73 -18.82 2.48
CA GLY A 108 -3.98 -19.06 1.06
C GLY A 108 -3.62 -17.83 0.24
N VAL A 109 -2.57 -17.94 -0.59
CA VAL A 109 -2.25 -17.00 -1.66
C VAL A 109 -3.49 -16.83 -2.53
N GLU A 110 -4.19 -15.70 -2.43
CA GLU A 110 -5.16 -15.29 -3.43
C GLU A 110 -4.42 -15.10 -4.75
N SER A 111 -4.45 -16.15 -5.57
CA SER A 111 -3.93 -16.18 -6.92
C SER A 111 -4.76 -15.21 -7.77
N HIS A 112 -4.41 -13.93 -7.74
CA HIS A 112 -4.97 -12.90 -8.60
C HIS A 112 -4.44 -13.08 -10.03
N ASN A 113 -4.89 -14.14 -10.69
CA ASN A 113 -4.75 -14.27 -12.13
C ASN A 113 -5.84 -13.39 -12.76
N ARG A 114 -5.58 -12.08 -12.84
CA ARG A 114 -6.51 -11.13 -13.48
C ARG A 114 -6.41 -11.32 -14.99
N VAL A 115 -7.28 -12.18 -15.52
CA VAL A 115 -7.54 -12.32 -16.95
C VAL A 115 -7.86 -10.92 -17.49
N LYS A 116 -7.01 -10.41 -18.38
CA LYS A 116 -7.35 -9.26 -19.22
C LYS A 116 -8.24 -9.78 -20.35
N SER A 117 -9.49 -9.31 -20.39
CA SER A 117 -10.30 -9.26 -21.62
C SER A 117 -10.16 -7.90 -22.26
#